data_AF-A0A7W5QIH7-F1
#
_entry.id   AF-A0A7W5QIH7-F1
#
_cell.length_a   1.000
_cell.length_b   1.000
_cell.length_c   1.000
_cell.angle_alpha   90.00
_cell.angle_beta   90.00
_cell.angle_gamma   90.00
#
_symmetry.space_group_name_H-M   'P 1'
#
loop_
_entity.id
_entity.type
_entity.pdbx_description
1 polymer ?
#
loop_
_entity_poly.entity_id
_entity_poly.type
_entity_poly.pdbx_seq_one_letter_code
_entity_poly.pdbx_strand_id
1 'polypeptide(L)'
;MTTKQQVDWLTMAGWGMLLMPLLTMWHEIGGHAAACVLQGGKTAAVGAFYVQCEGLDRWPDALVAVAGVLVNVALSLGALLLWRRARDDHARLVLWLIWLGEAFVVVGYLCFSGVTGVGDLGTAPGGSLSWLPMARAWRMGEIVVGVLVYILLVRAGIRALNDMLGSGAQTRPARRRIAHSFYLASGLGAALVGLLNPVGWFITIMSAAASSLGGLAGFISVGFAARGPDAPKVFVIQRSWTVIAVGALTLLIFALILGPR
;
A
#
# COMPACT_ATOMS: atom_id res chain seq x y z
N MET A 1 2.19 32.04 21.30
CA MET A 1 2.62 31.69 19.92
C MET A 1 1.80 30.49 19.47
N THR A 2 0.95 30.66 18.46
CA THR A 2 0.11 29.59 17.91
C THR A 2 0.98 28.65 17.07
N THR A 3 1.22 27.43 17.55
CA THR A 3 1.94 26.41 16.79
C THR A 3 1.14 26.08 15.53
N LYS A 4 1.66 26.47 14.36
CA LYS A 4 0.94 26.36 13.09
C LYS A 4 1.06 24.94 12.54
N GLN A 5 -0.02 24.17 12.64
CA GLN A 5 -0.20 22.94 11.88
C GLN A 5 -1.03 23.22 10.65
N GLN A 6 -0.42 23.10 9.48
CA GLN A 6 -1.10 23.35 8.21
C GLN A 6 -0.81 22.17 7.29
N VAL A 7 -1.85 21.40 6.97
CA VAL A 7 -1.80 20.35 5.96
C VAL A 7 -2.82 20.67 4.89
N ASP A 8 -2.35 20.82 3.66
CA ASP A 8 -3.20 20.94 2.47
C ASP A 8 -3.69 19.55 2.02
N TRP A 9 -5.00 19.36 2.04
CA TRP A 9 -5.61 18.06 1.72
C TRP A 9 -5.48 17.67 0.24
N LEU A 10 -5.34 18.66 -0.66
CA LEU A 10 -5.23 18.40 -2.09
C LEU A 10 -3.82 17.90 -2.44
N THR A 11 -2.78 18.45 -1.81
CA THR A 11 -1.43 17.86 -1.87
C THR A 11 -1.44 16.42 -1.34
N MET A 12 -2.16 16.13 -0.25
CA MET A 12 -2.26 14.76 0.28
C MET A 12 -2.95 13.80 -0.69
N ALA A 13 -4.01 14.26 -1.35
CA ALA A 13 -4.66 13.50 -2.42
C ALA A 13 -3.72 13.29 -3.61
N GLY A 14 -2.93 14.31 -3.99
CA GLY A 14 -1.89 14.23 -5.01
C GLY A 14 -0.86 13.14 -4.69
N TRP A 15 -0.37 13.07 -3.45
CA TRP A 15 0.50 11.97 -3.01
C TRP A 15 -0.19 10.62 -3.10
N GLY A 16 -1.48 10.52 -2.76
CA GLY A 16 -2.25 9.29 -2.91
C GLY A 16 -2.35 8.82 -4.36
N MET A 17 -2.62 9.74 -5.29
CA MET A 17 -2.71 9.48 -6.73
C MET A 17 -1.34 9.19 -7.36
N LEU A 18 -0.26 9.71 -6.78
CA LEU A 18 1.10 9.47 -7.25
C LEU A 18 1.67 8.14 -6.73
N LEU A 19 1.62 7.94 -5.41
CA LEU A 19 2.25 6.79 -4.77
C LEU A 19 1.52 5.51 -5.09
N MET A 20 0.18 5.50 -5.17
CA MET A 20 -0.57 4.27 -5.43
C MET A 20 -0.10 3.58 -6.73
N PRO A 21 -0.11 4.22 -7.92
CA PRO A 21 0.34 3.57 -9.14
C PRO A 21 1.83 3.19 -9.10
N LEU A 22 2.69 4.07 -8.57
CA LEU A 22 4.14 3.83 -8.57
C LEU A 22 4.52 2.63 -7.71
N LEU A 23 3.93 2.54 -6.52
CA LEU A 23 4.17 1.46 -5.57
C LEU A 23 3.59 0.12 -6.09
N THR A 24 2.39 0.15 -6.67
CA THR A 24 1.85 -1.02 -7.38
C THR A 24 2.75 -1.46 -8.53
N MET A 25 3.36 -0.55 -9.29
CA MET A 25 4.29 -0.94 -10.36
C MET A 25 5.61 -1.48 -9.83
N TRP A 26 6.09 -1.04 -8.67
CA TRP A 26 7.21 -1.70 -8.02
C TRP A 26 6.87 -3.13 -7.60
N HIS A 27 5.66 -3.36 -7.10
CA HIS A 27 5.17 -4.69 -6.78
C HIS A 27 5.09 -5.60 -8.02
N GLU A 28 4.32 -5.17 -9.03
CA GLU A 28 4.07 -5.96 -10.23
C GLU A 28 5.32 -6.13 -11.09
N ILE A 29 5.94 -5.00 -11.50
CA ILE A 29 7.07 -5.02 -12.43
C ILE A 29 8.36 -5.32 -11.68
N GLY A 30 8.62 -4.61 -10.57
CA GLY A 30 9.84 -4.77 -9.80
C GLY A 30 9.91 -6.09 -9.03
N GLY A 31 8.76 -6.67 -8.68
CA GLY A 31 8.65 -7.97 -8.02
C GLY A 31 8.39 -9.09 -9.02
N HIS A 32 7.13 -9.27 -9.42
CA HIS A 32 6.72 -10.43 -10.21
C HIS A 32 7.41 -10.51 -11.58
N ALA A 33 7.34 -9.44 -12.38
CA ALA A 33 7.91 -9.46 -13.74
C ALA A 33 9.44 -9.64 -13.70
N ALA A 34 10.13 -8.93 -12.81
CA ALA A 34 11.56 -9.07 -12.63
C ALA A 34 11.94 -10.49 -12.18
N ALA A 35 11.25 -11.06 -11.18
CA ALA A 35 11.51 -12.42 -10.71
C ALA A 35 11.21 -13.47 -11.78
N CYS A 36 10.19 -13.26 -12.62
CA CYS A 36 9.86 -14.13 -13.74
C CYS A 36 11.02 -14.18 -14.75
N VAL A 37 11.47 -13.01 -15.22
CA VAL A 37 12.56 -12.90 -16.22
C VAL A 37 13.89 -13.41 -15.67
N LEU A 38 14.23 -13.09 -14.41
CA LEU A 38 15.48 -13.53 -13.78
C LEU A 38 15.57 -15.04 -13.62
N GLN A 39 14.42 -15.73 -13.54
CA GLN A 39 14.34 -17.19 -13.45
C GLN A 39 14.24 -17.87 -14.82
N GLY A 40 14.28 -17.11 -15.93
CA GLY A 40 14.18 -17.62 -17.30
C GLY A 40 12.75 -17.78 -17.82
N GLY A 41 11.74 -17.29 -17.08
CA GLY A 41 10.36 -17.21 -17.52
C GLY A 41 10.11 -16.07 -18.53
N LYS A 42 8.90 -16.05 -19.08
CA LYS A 42 8.43 -15.01 -20.02
C LYS A 42 7.23 -14.28 -19.44
N THR A 43 7.29 -12.95 -19.41
CA THR A 43 6.17 -12.10 -19.01
C THR A 43 5.20 -11.93 -20.18
N ALA A 44 4.15 -12.75 -20.23
CA ALA A 44 3.16 -12.75 -21.31
C ALA A 44 2.27 -11.50 -21.28
N ALA A 45 1.93 -11.01 -20.09
CA ALA A 45 1.13 -9.80 -19.89
C ALA A 45 1.50 -9.08 -18.60
N VAL A 46 1.34 -7.77 -18.60
CA VAL A 46 1.43 -6.89 -17.42
C VAL A 46 0.21 -5.98 -17.42
N GLY A 47 -0.65 -6.16 -16.42
CA GLY A 47 -1.80 -5.31 -16.16
C GLY A 47 -1.55 -4.35 -15.00
N ALA A 48 -2.61 -3.65 -14.57
CA ALA A 48 -2.52 -2.74 -13.44
C ALA A 48 -2.24 -3.45 -12.10
N PHE A 49 -2.75 -4.67 -11.92
CA PHE A 49 -2.71 -5.42 -10.66
C PHE A 49 -2.39 -6.91 -10.87
N TYR A 50 -1.72 -7.23 -11.97
CA TYR A 50 -1.26 -8.59 -12.21
C TYR A 50 -0.10 -8.62 -13.21
N VAL A 51 0.71 -9.67 -13.11
CA VAL A 51 1.68 -10.10 -14.12
C VAL A 51 1.43 -11.56 -14.46
N GLN A 52 1.34 -11.85 -15.76
CA GLN A 52 1.27 -13.22 -16.24
C GLN A 52 2.68 -13.72 -16.59
N CYS A 53 3.20 -14.65 -15.80
CA CYS A 53 4.47 -15.32 -16.05
C CYS A 53 4.22 -16.70 -16.67
N GLU A 54 4.98 -17.05 -17.71
CA GLU A 54 4.93 -18.34 -18.38
C GLU A 54 6.31 -19.01 -18.40
N GLY A 55 6.33 -20.34 -18.52
CA GLY A 55 7.56 -21.12 -18.69
C GLY A 55 8.29 -21.43 -17.39
N LEU A 56 7.64 -21.25 -16.24
CA LEU A 56 8.13 -21.66 -14.93
C LEU A 56 7.14 -22.64 -14.30
N ASP A 57 7.65 -23.67 -13.60
CA ASP A 57 6.84 -24.66 -12.91
C ASP A 57 7.23 -24.76 -11.43
N ARG A 58 6.25 -25.02 -10.56
CA ARG A 58 6.43 -25.33 -9.12
C ARG A 58 7.09 -24.19 -8.33
N TRP A 59 8.34 -24.38 -7.91
CA TRP A 59 9.01 -23.54 -6.93
C TRP A 59 9.43 -22.17 -7.51
N PRO A 60 10.03 -22.11 -8.72
CA PRO A 60 10.21 -20.84 -9.42
C PRO A 60 8.94 -20.00 -9.57
N ASP A 61 7.82 -20.62 -9.89
CA ASP A 61 6.52 -19.94 -10.01
C ASP A 61 6.03 -19.42 -8.65
N ALA A 62 6.15 -20.23 -7.58
CA ALA A 62 5.86 -19.79 -6.22
C ALA A 62 6.76 -18.61 -5.77
N LEU A 63 8.02 -18.57 -6.20
CA LEU A 63 8.93 -17.45 -5.94
C LEU A 63 8.49 -16.19 -6.68
N VAL A 64 8.03 -16.30 -7.94
CA VAL A 64 7.41 -15.18 -8.65
C VAL A 64 6.21 -14.68 -7.86
N ALA A 65 5.31 -15.57 -7.42
CA ALA A 65 4.11 -15.19 -6.70
C ALA A 65 4.38 -14.42 -5.40
N VAL A 66 5.44 -14.71 -4.65
CA VAL A 66 5.76 -13.94 -3.43
C VAL A 66 6.62 -12.68 -3.70
N ALA A 67 7.23 -12.56 -4.88
CA ALA A 67 8.21 -11.52 -5.18
C ALA A 67 7.64 -10.09 -5.05
N GLY A 68 6.42 -9.85 -5.51
CA GLY A 68 5.74 -8.57 -5.34
C GLY A 68 5.63 -8.17 -3.88
N VAL A 69 5.14 -9.07 -3.02
CA VAL A 69 5.03 -8.83 -1.58
C VAL A 69 6.41 -8.57 -0.94
N LEU A 70 7.46 -9.28 -1.38
CA LEU A 70 8.82 -9.03 -0.88
C LEU A 70 9.35 -7.65 -1.26
N VAL A 71 9.04 -7.16 -2.45
CA VAL A 71 9.37 -5.78 -2.85
C VAL A 71 8.67 -4.77 -1.96
N ASN A 72 7.38 -4.98 -1.65
CA ASN A 72 6.64 -4.11 -0.73
C ASN A 72 7.27 -4.11 0.67
N VAL A 73 7.68 -5.28 1.18
CA VAL A 73 8.43 -5.37 2.45
C VAL A 73 9.73 -4.56 2.37
N ALA A 74 10.51 -4.71 1.29
CA ALA A 74 11.76 -4.00 1.12
C ALA A 74 11.56 -2.47 1.05
N LEU A 75 10.58 -1.99 0.28
CA LEU A 75 10.21 -0.58 0.19
C LEU A 75 9.74 -0.04 1.53
N SER A 76 8.90 -0.80 2.24
CA SER A 76 8.39 -0.45 3.56
C SER A 76 9.52 -0.26 4.57
N LEU A 77 10.43 -1.24 4.67
CA LEU A 77 11.56 -1.20 5.59
C LEU A 77 12.56 -0.11 5.20
N GLY A 78 12.86 0.04 3.91
CA GLY A 78 13.72 1.11 3.41
C GLY A 78 13.17 2.49 3.77
N ALA A 79 11.87 2.71 3.54
CA ALA A 79 11.20 3.95 3.89
C ALA A 79 11.20 4.21 5.40
N LEU A 80 10.99 3.20 6.24
CA LEU A 80 11.10 3.33 7.71
C LEU A 80 12.52 3.74 8.14
N LEU A 81 13.55 3.10 7.58
CA LEU A 81 14.95 3.39 7.92
C LEU A 81 15.36 4.81 7.49
N LEU A 82 14.87 5.28 6.35
CA LEU A 82 15.08 6.65 5.88
C LEU A 82 14.24 7.66 6.68
N TRP A 83 13.00 7.30 7.02
CA TRP A 83 12.10 8.14 7.82
C TRP A 83 12.72 8.52 9.17
N ARG A 84 13.38 7.55 9.83
CA ARG A 84 14.10 7.79 11.10
C ARG A 84 15.23 8.83 10.98
N ARG A 85 15.77 9.05 9.79
CA ARG A 85 16.84 10.01 9.52
C ARG A 85 16.34 11.32 8.92
N ALA A 86 15.13 11.34 8.37
CA ALA A 86 14.55 12.52 7.74
C ALA A 86 14.25 13.62 8.78
N ARG A 87 14.68 14.85 8.45
CA ARG A 87 14.47 16.05 9.28
C ARG A 87 13.41 17.00 8.72
N ASP A 88 13.23 16.98 7.40
CA ASP A 88 12.25 17.81 6.70
C ASP A 88 10.83 17.20 6.79
N ASP A 89 9.82 18.05 6.97
CA ASP A 89 8.41 17.63 7.14
C ASP A 89 7.87 16.87 5.92
N HIS A 90 8.22 17.30 4.70
CA HIS A 90 7.75 16.65 3.47
C HIS A 90 8.40 15.29 3.32
N ALA A 91 9.73 15.20 3.49
CA ALA A 91 10.44 13.93 3.43
C ALA A 91 9.91 12.94 4.49
N ARG A 92 9.73 13.41 5.74
CA ARG A 92 9.16 12.59 6.82
C ARG A 92 7.73 12.14 6.49
N LEU A 93 6.90 13.00 5.92
CA LEU A 93 5.55 12.63 5.52
C LEU A 93 5.55 11.54 4.44
N VAL A 94 6.26 11.77 3.34
CA VAL A 94 6.27 10.86 2.18
C VAL A 94 6.84 9.50 2.56
N LEU A 95 7.96 9.48 3.29
CA LEU A 95 8.56 8.23 3.77
C LEU A 95 7.64 7.49 4.75
N TRP A 96 6.88 8.22 5.57
CA TRP A 96 5.89 7.60 6.45
C TRP A 96 4.71 7.00 5.66
N LEU A 97 4.23 7.68 4.62
CA LEU A 97 3.18 7.18 3.73
C LEU A 97 3.63 5.91 3.00
N ILE A 98 4.86 5.90 2.44
CA ILE A 98 5.42 4.73 1.75
C ILE A 98 5.60 3.57 2.75
N TRP A 99 6.26 3.83 3.89
CA TRP A 99 6.47 2.80 4.92
C TRP A 99 5.15 2.16 5.33
N LEU A 100 4.20 2.97 5.78
CA LEU A 100 2.97 2.47 6.37
C LEU A 100 2.00 1.93 5.32
N GLY A 101 1.94 2.57 4.15
CA GLY A 101 1.15 2.10 3.01
C GLY A 101 1.58 0.71 2.57
N GLU A 102 2.87 0.52 2.30
CA GLU A 102 3.41 -0.78 1.89
C GLU A 102 3.27 -1.84 2.98
N ALA A 103 3.52 -1.48 4.24
CA ALA A 103 3.34 -2.40 5.35
C ALA A 103 1.88 -2.87 5.47
N PHE A 104 0.93 -1.95 5.29
CA PHE A 104 -0.50 -2.27 5.28
C PHE A 104 -0.89 -3.12 4.08
N VAL A 105 -0.31 -2.89 2.90
CA VAL A 105 -0.54 -3.74 1.73
C VAL A 105 -0.03 -5.15 2.00
N VAL A 106 1.22 -5.34 2.44
CA VAL A 106 1.80 -6.66 2.78
C VAL A 106 0.91 -7.43 3.75
N VAL A 107 0.47 -6.78 4.82
CA VAL A 107 -0.38 -7.43 5.82
C VAL A 107 -1.81 -7.63 5.30
N GLY A 108 -2.28 -6.75 4.41
CA GLY A 108 -3.51 -6.93 3.66
C GLY A 108 -3.48 -8.20 2.82
N TYR A 109 -2.36 -8.52 2.15
CA TYR A 109 -2.18 -9.78 1.42
C TYR A 109 -2.31 -10.99 2.35
N LEU A 110 -1.68 -10.98 3.53
CA LEU A 110 -1.84 -12.08 4.51
C LEU A 110 -3.31 -12.29 4.89
N CYS A 111 -4.03 -11.21 5.22
CA CYS A 111 -5.45 -11.31 5.58
C CYS A 111 -6.31 -11.78 4.39
N PHE A 112 -6.08 -11.23 3.20
CA PHE A 112 -6.85 -11.55 2.00
C PHE A 112 -6.60 -12.99 1.54
N SER A 113 -5.34 -13.40 1.41
CA SER A 113 -4.95 -14.76 1.03
C SER A 113 -5.37 -15.78 2.08
N GLY A 114 -5.30 -15.45 3.37
CA GLY A 114 -5.82 -16.30 4.42
C GLY A 114 -7.34 -16.51 4.30
N VAL A 115 -8.11 -15.45 4.08
CA VAL A 115 -9.58 -15.53 3.96
C VAL A 115 -10.04 -16.21 2.68
N THR A 116 -9.38 -15.95 1.55
CA THR A 116 -9.85 -16.40 0.23
C THR A 116 -9.13 -17.66 -0.27
N GLY A 117 -7.88 -17.86 0.14
CA GLY A 117 -6.96 -18.85 -0.41
C GLY A 117 -6.28 -18.42 -1.71
N VAL A 118 -6.56 -17.22 -2.24
CA VAL A 118 -6.03 -16.74 -3.55
C VAL A 118 -5.05 -15.58 -3.37
N GLY A 119 -4.40 -15.18 -4.47
CA GLY A 119 -3.39 -14.11 -4.51
C GLY A 119 -1.97 -14.62 -4.26
N ASP A 120 -1.03 -13.69 -4.18
CA ASP A 120 0.42 -13.90 -4.06
C ASP A 120 0.83 -14.87 -2.95
N LEU A 121 0.18 -14.78 -1.79
CA LEU A 121 0.42 -15.63 -0.62
C LEU A 121 -0.56 -16.80 -0.55
N GLY A 122 -1.45 -16.94 -1.53
CA GLY A 122 -2.52 -17.93 -1.54
C GLY A 122 -2.03 -19.38 -1.58
N THR A 123 -2.91 -20.27 -1.13
CA THR A 123 -2.75 -21.72 -1.22
C THR A 123 -3.43 -22.31 -2.47
N ALA A 124 -4.17 -21.50 -3.23
CA ALA A 124 -4.74 -21.88 -4.52
C ALA A 124 -3.67 -21.84 -5.63
N PRO A 125 -3.90 -22.48 -6.80
CA PRO A 125 -2.95 -22.45 -7.91
C PRO A 125 -2.50 -21.03 -8.27
N GLY A 126 -1.20 -20.85 -8.50
CA GLY A 126 -0.57 -19.55 -8.78
C GLY A 126 -0.15 -18.76 -7.53
N GLY A 127 -0.54 -19.19 -6.32
CA GLY A 127 -0.05 -18.60 -5.07
C GLY A 127 1.26 -19.22 -4.58
N SER A 128 2.03 -18.47 -3.80
CA SER A 128 3.33 -18.92 -3.28
C SER A 128 3.27 -20.05 -2.27
N LEU A 129 2.10 -20.27 -1.64
CA LEU A 129 1.87 -21.37 -0.69
C LEU A 129 1.11 -22.54 -1.34
N SER A 130 0.88 -22.51 -2.65
CA SER A 130 0.05 -23.48 -3.38
C SER A 130 0.57 -24.93 -3.36
N TRP A 131 1.87 -25.10 -3.19
CA TRP A 131 2.56 -26.39 -3.17
C TRP A 131 2.70 -26.97 -1.75
N LEU A 132 2.36 -26.20 -0.71
CA LEU A 132 2.49 -26.64 0.67
C LEU A 132 1.30 -27.52 1.09
N PRO A 133 1.55 -28.60 1.86
CA PRO A 133 0.47 -29.36 2.45
C PRO A 133 -0.29 -28.53 3.50
N MET A 134 -1.48 -28.98 3.89
CA MET A 134 -2.28 -28.37 4.96
C MET A 134 -2.71 -26.92 4.68
N ALA A 135 -3.23 -26.64 3.47
CA ALA A 135 -3.69 -25.31 3.05
C ALA A 135 -4.53 -24.55 4.12
N ARG A 136 -5.41 -25.26 4.85
CA ARG A 136 -6.22 -24.65 5.93
C ARG A 136 -5.37 -24.11 7.08
N ALA A 137 -4.31 -24.83 7.47
CA ALA A 137 -3.43 -24.41 8.56
C ALA A 137 -2.65 -23.15 8.17
N TRP A 138 -2.12 -23.10 6.95
CA TRP A 138 -1.43 -21.92 6.42
C TRP A 138 -2.35 -20.71 6.37
N ARG A 139 -3.55 -20.86 5.81
CA ARG A 139 -4.55 -19.79 5.75
C ARG A 139 -4.94 -19.25 7.13
N MET A 140 -5.11 -20.12 8.12
CA MET A 140 -5.37 -19.69 9.50
C MET A 140 -4.17 -18.94 10.09
N GLY A 141 -2.94 -19.41 9.81
CA GLY A 141 -1.71 -18.74 10.20
C GLY A 141 -1.60 -17.34 9.59
N GLU A 142 -1.87 -17.20 8.29
CA GLU A 142 -1.87 -15.91 7.60
C GLU A 142 -2.87 -14.92 8.20
N ILE A 143 -4.10 -15.36 8.52
CA ILE A 143 -5.11 -14.50 9.18
C ILE A 143 -4.62 -14.05 10.56
N VAL A 144 -4.14 -14.98 11.38
CA VAL A 144 -3.70 -14.68 12.76
C VAL A 144 -2.51 -13.73 12.74
N VAL A 145 -1.48 -14.04 11.97
CA VAL A 145 -0.30 -13.18 11.82
C VAL A 145 -0.69 -11.84 11.21
N GLY A 146 -1.52 -11.86 10.17
CA GLY A 146 -2.02 -10.68 9.49
C GLY A 146 -2.70 -9.71 10.46
N VAL A 147 -3.72 -10.16 11.19
CA VAL A 147 -4.46 -9.33 12.14
C VAL A 147 -3.55 -8.79 13.25
N LEU A 148 -2.67 -9.62 13.82
CA LEU A 148 -1.76 -9.19 14.88
C LEU A 148 -0.79 -8.12 14.39
N VAL A 149 -0.13 -8.35 13.26
CA VAL A 149 0.81 -7.39 12.67
C VAL A 149 0.09 -6.12 12.25
N TYR A 150 -1.14 -6.20 11.74
CA TYR A 150 -1.95 -5.04 11.35
C TYR A 150 -2.20 -4.11 12.54
N ILE A 151 -2.60 -4.67 13.68
CA ILE A 151 -2.81 -3.91 14.93
C ILE A 151 -1.51 -3.24 15.37
N LEU A 152 -0.38 -3.96 15.30
CA LEU A 152 0.93 -3.41 15.65
C LEU A 152 1.36 -2.28 14.72
N LEU A 153 1.11 -2.41 13.41
CA LEU A 153 1.40 -1.39 12.41
C LEU A 153 0.53 -0.14 12.60
N VAL A 154 -0.77 -0.28 12.88
CA VAL A 154 -1.62 0.87 13.22
C VAL A 154 -1.05 1.61 14.43
N ARG A 155 -0.66 0.89 15.49
CA ARG A 155 -0.04 1.48 16.68
C ARG A 155 1.31 2.14 16.37
N ALA A 156 2.14 1.53 15.52
CA ALA A 156 3.41 2.09 15.08
C ALA A 156 3.22 3.36 14.23
N GLY A 157 2.28 3.34 13.29
CA GLY A 157 1.90 4.48 12.45
C GLY A 157 1.38 5.65 13.27
N ILE A 158 0.52 5.40 14.27
CA ILE A 158 0.05 6.42 15.22
C ILE A 158 1.22 7.03 15.99
N ARG A 159 2.12 6.22 16.54
CA ARG A 159 3.30 6.71 17.27
C ARG A 159 4.20 7.58 16.40
N ALA A 160 4.51 7.12 15.20
CA ALA A 160 5.32 7.90 14.25
C ALA A 160 4.63 9.21 13.84
N LEU A 161 3.30 9.21 13.69
CA LEU A 161 2.54 10.44 13.43
C LEU A 161 2.51 11.37 14.65
N ASN A 162 2.47 10.83 15.88
CA ASN A 162 2.66 11.60 17.11
C ASN A 162 4.04 12.25 17.15
N ASP A 163 5.08 11.57 16.67
CA ASP A 163 6.43 12.14 16.65
C ASP A 163 6.50 13.36 15.72
N MET A 164 5.75 13.37 14.62
CA MET A 164 5.67 14.49 13.68
C MET A 164 4.74 15.62 14.18
N LEU A 165 3.58 15.29 14.74
CA LEU A 165 2.52 16.27 15.00
C LEU A 165 2.32 16.62 16.50
N GLY A 166 2.83 15.82 17.42
CA GLY A 166 2.33 15.77 18.80
C GLY A 166 1.05 14.93 18.92
N SER A 167 0.63 14.59 20.14
CA SER A 167 -0.47 13.62 20.40
C SER A 167 -1.80 14.25 20.84
N GLY A 168 -1.80 15.55 21.14
CA GLY A 168 -2.96 16.30 21.64
C GLY A 168 -4.13 16.44 20.67
N ALA A 169 -5.32 16.73 21.22
CA ALA A 169 -6.57 16.84 20.45
C ALA A 169 -6.55 17.94 19.37
N GLN A 170 -5.72 18.97 19.51
CA GLN A 170 -5.54 20.04 18.53
C GLN A 170 -4.95 19.52 17.20
N THR A 171 -4.29 18.35 17.20
CA THR A 171 -3.71 17.73 16.00
C THR A 171 -4.72 16.98 15.13
N ARG A 172 -5.98 16.83 15.59
CA ARG A 172 -7.05 16.09 14.88
C ARG A 172 -7.23 16.52 13.42
N PRO A 173 -7.28 17.82 13.08
CA PRO A 173 -7.50 18.22 11.68
C PRO A 173 -6.34 17.79 10.78
N ALA A 174 -5.09 17.95 11.21
CA ALA A 174 -3.91 17.57 10.45
C ALA A 174 -3.87 16.04 10.22
N ARG A 175 -4.14 15.25 11.26
CA ARG A 175 -4.17 13.78 11.18
C ARG A 175 -5.21 13.27 10.18
N ARG A 176 -6.43 13.80 10.25
CA ARG A 176 -7.51 13.43 9.32
C ARG A 176 -7.16 13.79 7.89
N ARG A 177 -6.63 15.00 7.65
CA ARG A 177 -6.21 15.42 6.31
C ARG A 177 -5.07 14.56 5.77
N ILE A 178 -4.08 14.21 6.59
CA ILE A 178 -3.00 13.32 6.14
C ILE A 178 -3.57 11.93 5.81
N ALA A 179 -4.20 11.28 6.79
CA ALA A 179 -4.52 9.88 6.69
C ALA A 179 -5.74 9.62 5.80
N HIS A 180 -6.82 10.38 5.95
CA HIS A 180 -8.07 10.14 5.21
C HIS A 180 -7.99 10.63 3.77
N SER A 181 -7.33 11.76 3.48
CA SER A 181 -7.19 12.20 2.09
C SER A 181 -6.28 11.28 1.29
N PHE A 182 -5.18 10.79 1.88
CA PHE A 182 -4.33 9.78 1.26
C PHE A 182 -5.10 8.47 1.02
N TYR A 183 -5.74 7.93 2.08
CA TYR A 183 -6.54 6.71 2.01
C TYR A 183 -7.62 6.76 0.93
N LEU A 184 -8.41 7.84 0.89
CA LEU A 184 -9.47 8.00 -0.09
C LEU A 184 -8.91 8.15 -1.51
N ALA A 185 -7.87 8.96 -1.71
CA ALA A 185 -7.29 9.16 -3.04
C ALA A 185 -6.68 7.87 -3.60
N SER A 186 -5.89 7.14 -2.80
CA SER A 186 -5.30 5.87 -3.21
C SER A 186 -6.36 4.79 -3.44
N GLY A 187 -7.33 4.65 -2.52
CA GLY A 187 -8.38 3.64 -2.61
C GLY A 187 -9.35 3.89 -3.77
N LEU A 188 -9.81 5.13 -3.96
CA LEU A 188 -10.66 5.49 -5.10
C LEU A 188 -9.89 5.39 -6.41
N GLY A 189 -8.62 5.80 -6.44
CA GLY A 189 -7.78 5.66 -7.63
C GLY A 189 -7.64 4.19 -8.06
N ALA A 190 -7.35 3.30 -7.12
CA ALA A 190 -7.23 1.88 -7.40
C ALA A 190 -8.56 1.26 -7.84
N ALA A 191 -9.67 1.63 -7.19
CA ALA A 191 -11.01 1.18 -7.60
C ALA A 191 -11.36 1.64 -9.02
N LEU A 192 -11.08 2.91 -9.37
CA LEU A 192 -11.30 3.44 -10.72
C LEU A 192 -10.48 2.70 -11.77
N VAL A 193 -9.21 2.42 -11.49
CA VAL A 193 -8.36 1.63 -12.40
C VAL A 193 -8.90 0.20 -12.53
N GLY A 194 -9.31 -0.41 -11.42
CA GLY A 194 -9.88 -1.76 -11.40
C GLY A 194 -11.19 -1.88 -12.20
N LEU A 195 -12.00 -0.82 -12.26
CA LEU A 195 -13.21 -0.77 -13.09
C LEU A 195 -12.92 -0.82 -14.59
N LEU A 196 -11.74 -0.40 -15.02
CA LEU A 196 -11.32 -0.44 -16.42
C LEU A 196 -10.82 -1.83 -16.84
N ASN A 197 -10.65 -2.75 -15.89
CA ASN A 197 -10.04 -4.04 -16.16
C ASN A 197 -11.02 -5.04 -16.81
N PRO A 198 -10.66 -5.67 -17.94
CA PRO A 198 -11.53 -6.56 -18.69
C PRO A 198 -11.65 -7.97 -18.09
N VAL A 199 -10.78 -8.37 -17.14
CA VAL A 199 -10.68 -9.74 -16.62
C VAL A 199 -11.82 -10.10 -15.64
N GLY A 200 -12.76 -9.18 -15.42
CA GLY A 200 -14.03 -9.43 -14.75
C GLY A 200 -14.19 -8.57 -13.51
N TRP A 201 -15.20 -7.69 -13.54
CA TRP A 201 -15.43 -6.67 -12.51
C TRP A 201 -15.50 -7.25 -11.09
N PHE A 202 -15.97 -8.49 -10.93
CA PHE A 202 -16.09 -9.12 -9.60
C PHE A 202 -14.72 -9.45 -8.98
N ILE A 203 -13.77 -10.00 -9.75
CA ILE A 203 -12.43 -10.36 -9.24
C ILE A 203 -11.60 -9.10 -9.07
N THR A 204 -11.63 -8.18 -10.03
CA THR A 204 -10.81 -6.97 -9.98
C THR A 204 -11.30 -5.99 -8.92
N ILE A 205 -12.62 -5.80 -8.74
CA ILE A 205 -13.14 -4.94 -7.68
C ILE A 205 -12.86 -5.57 -6.32
N MET A 206 -13.05 -6.88 -6.14
CA MET A 206 -12.79 -7.51 -4.85
C MET A 206 -11.31 -7.50 -4.49
N SER A 207 -10.42 -7.82 -5.43
CA SER A 207 -8.98 -7.80 -5.19
C SER A 207 -8.44 -6.38 -5.03
N ALA A 208 -8.83 -5.43 -5.90
CA ALA A 208 -8.37 -4.04 -5.80
C ALA A 208 -8.99 -3.31 -4.60
N ALA A 209 -10.27 -3.52 -4.28
CA ALA A 209 -10.88 -2.92 -3.09
C ALA A 209 -10.37 -3.58 -1.81
N ALA A 210 -10.13 -4.90 -1.78
CA ALA A 210 -9.57 -5.56 -0.61
C ALA A 210 -8.10 -5.18 -0.38
N SER A 211 -7.27 -5.11 -1.43
CA SER A 211 -5.86 -4.72 -1.29
C SER A 211 -5.68 -3.22 -1.04
N SER A 212 -6.54 -2.37 -1.62
CA SER A 212 -6.46 -0.92 -1.49
C SER A 212 -7.26 -0.39 -0.31
N LEU A 213 -8.59 -0.39 -0.38
CA LEU A 213 -9.43 0.12 0.70
C LEU A 213 -9.33 -0.77 1.94
N GLY A 214 -9.35 -2.10 1.79
CA GLY A 214 -9.18 -3.03 2.89
C GLY A 214 -7.79 -2.95 3.50
N GLY A 215 -6.74 -3.10 2.68
CA GLY A 215 -5.35 -3.05 3.11
C GLY A 215 -5.03 -1.72 3.80
N LEU A 216 -5.35 -0.59 3.19
CA LEU A 216 -5.04 0.74 3.71
C LEU A 216 -6.01 1.23 4.81
N ALA A 217 -7.02 0.45 5.22
CA ALA A 217 -8.04 0.85 6.21
C ALA A 217 -7.44 1.32 7.56
N GLY A 218 -6.23 0.91 7.90
CA GLY A 218 -5.49 1.33 9.09
C GLY A 218 -5.29 2.85 9.14
N PHE A 219 -5.21 3.52 7.99
CA PHE A 219 -5.19 4.99 7.92
C PHE A 219 -6.46 5.64 8.49
N ILE A 220 -7.62 4.97 8.43
CA ILE A 220 -8.85 5.46 9.08
C ILE A 220 -8.61 5.62 10.58
N SER A 221 -8.10 4.55 11.22
CA SER A 221 -7.78 4.53 12.65
C SER A 221 -6.70 5.55 13.01
N VAL A 222 -5.65 5.66 12.20
CA VAL A 222 -4.57 6.64 12.38
C VAL A 222 -5.13 8.08 12.36
N GLY A 223 -6.03 8.40 11.43
CA GLY A 223 -6.63 9.73 11.30
C GLY A 223 -7.47 10.16 12.52
N PHE A 224 -8.03 9.20 13.27
CA PHE A 224 -8.81 9.46 14.47
C PHE A 224 -7.99 9.43 15.77
N ALA A 225 -6.73 9.00 15.72
CA ALA A 225 -5.88 8.83 16.90
C ALA A 225 -5.30 10.17 17.38
N ALA A 226 -6.03 10.91 18.22
CA ALA A 226 -5.57 12.14 18.87
C ALA A 226 -6.13 12.26 20.29
N ARG A 227 -5.47 11.57 21.22
CA ARG A 227 -5.90 11.40 22.62
C ARG A 227 -4.75 11.51 23.63
N GLY A 228 -3.56 11.94 23.22
CA GLY A 228 -2.42 12.06 24.12
C GLY A 228 -2.28 13.46 24.75
N PRO A 229 -1.36 13.60 25.72
CA PRO A 229 -1.17 14.85 26.45
C PRO A 229 -0.26 15.85 25.74
N ASP A 230 0.48 15.44 24.71
CA ASP A 230 1.56 16.28 24.14
C ASP A 230 1.00 17.45 23.34
N ALA A 231 1.66 18.60 23.49
CA ALA A 231 1.37 19.80 22.71
C ALA A 231 1.60 19.57 21.20
N PRO A 232 0.85 20.27 20.33
CA PRO A 232 1.10 20.23 18.89
C PRO A 232 2.51 20.69 18.54
N LYS A 233 3.14 19.99 17.61
CA LYS A 233 4.40 20.39 16.98
C LYS A 233 4.14 21.17 15.70
N VAL A 234 5.06 22.06 15.33
CA VAL A 234 5.01 22.74 14.02
C VAL A 234 5.14 21.67 12.95
N PHE A 235 4.20 21.68 12.00
CA PHE A 235 4.22 20.76 10.87
C PHE A 235 3.47 21.39 9.71
N VAL A 236 4.17 21.61 8.59
CA VAL A 236 3.62 22.38 7.48
C VAL A 236 3.81 21.66 6.15
N ILE A 237 2.69 21.27 5.55
CA ILE A 237 2.59 20.76 4.19
C ILE A 237 1.73 21.73 3.40
N GLN A 238 2.39 22.49 2.53
CA GLN A 238 1.73 23.49 1.71
C GLN A 238 1.09 22.88 0.46
N ARG A 239 0.29 23.67 -0.25
CA ARG A 239 -0.24 23.26 -1.54
C ARG A 239 0.91 23.13 -2.55
N SER A 240 1.04 21.98 -3.18
CA SER A 240 2.02 21.72 -4.23
C SER A 240 1.30 21.32 -5.51
N TRP A 241 1.17 22.27 -6.44
CA TRP A 241 0.58 21.99 -7.75
C TRP A 241 1.36 20.95 -8.53
N THR A 242 2.68 20.88 -8.33
CA THR A 242 3.53 19.84 -8.92
C THR A 242 3.10 18.45 -8.47
N VAL A 243 2.95 18.21 -7.17
CA VAL A 243 2.52 16.90 -6.65
C VAL A 243 1.12 16.55 -7.13
N ILE A 244 0.21 17.54 -7.13
CA ILE A 244 -1.17 17.34 -7.58
C ILE A 244 -1.22 16.96 -9.07
N ALA A 245 -0.56 17.73 -9.92
CA ALA A 245 -0.57 17.53 -11.36
C ALA A 245 0.15 16.23 -11.75
N VAL A 246 1.32 15.97 -11.17
CA VAL A 246 2.09 14.74 -11.41
C VAL A 246 1.31 13.53 -10.91
N GLY A 247 0.72 13.58 -9.71
CA GLY A 247 -0.10 12.48 -9.19
C GLY A 247 -1.31 12.19 -10.06
N ALA A 248 -2.05 13.22 -10.47
CA ALA A 248 -3.19 13.05 -11.37
C ALA A 248 -2.78 12.47 -12.73
N LEU A 249 -1.68 12.96 -13.31
CA LEU A 249 -1.15 12.46 -14.58
C LEU A 249 -0.69 11.00 -14.46
N THR A 250 0.05 10.66 -13.41
CA THR A 250 0.50 9.29 -13.16
C THR A 250 -0.68 8.34 -13.01
N LEU A 251 -1.69 8.70 -12.22
CA LEU A 251 -2.90 7.90 -12.09
C LEU A 251 -3.64 7.75 -13.42
N LEU A 252 -3.74 8.82 -14.21
CA LEU A 252 -4.39 8.77 -15.52
C LEU A 252 -3.66 7.83 -16.49
N ILE A 253 -2.33 7.95 -16.58
CA ILE A 253 -1.49 7.08 -17.41
C ILE A 253 -1.66 5.62 -16.97
N PHE A 254 -1.58 5.37 -15.67
CA PHE A 254 -1.78 4.05 -15.09
C PHE A 254 -3.15 3.47 -15.44
N ALA A 255 -4.21 4.25 -15.25
CA ALA A 255 -5.58 3.86 -15.54
C ALA A 255 -5.82 3.59 -17.03
N LEU A 256 -5.30 4.43 -17.93
CA LEU A 256 -5.58 4.30 -19.37
C LEU A 256 -4.70 3.25 -20.07
N ILE A 257 -3.46 3.06 -19.63
CA ILE A 257 -2.53 2.13 -20.28
C ILE A 257 -2.63 0.73 -19.69
N LEU A 258 -2.69 0.62 -18.36
CA LEU A 258 -2.64 -0.66 -17.65
C LEU A 258 -4.00 -1.10 -17.10
N GLY A 259 -4.93 -0.16 -16.90
CA GLY A 259 -6.30 -0.49 -16.51
C GLY A 259 -7.00 -1.45 -17.48
N PRO A 260 -7.02 -1.20 -18.81
CA PRO A 260 -7.73 -2.04 -19.79
C PRO A 260 -7.01 -3.33 -20.17
N ARG A 261 -5.87 -3.63 -19.57
CA ARG A 261 -5.09 -4.83 -19.85
C ARG A 261 -5.52 -5.96 -18.92
#